data_AF-A0A498CGW0-F1
#
_entry.id   AF-A0A498CGW0-F1
#
_cell.length_a   1.000
_cell.length_b   1.000
_cell.length_c   1.000
_cell.angle_alpha   90.00
_cell.angle_beta   90.00
_cell.angle_gamma   90.00
#
_symmetry.space_group_name_H-M   'P 1'
#
loop_
_entity.id
_entity.type
_entity.pdbx_description
1 polymer ?
#
loop_
_entity_poly.entity_id
_entity_poly.type
_entity_poly.pdbx_seq_one_letter_code
_entity_poly.pdbx_strand_id
1 'polypeptide(L)'
;MAGGGNIGKGNWADPTGTIQKSGAGKWLDPLGLTKTQKQGESAADVAARLEMERQANIKATQERVNKVFNDPTRERDISDFVSAVRTRALEDLNRQNTDASRELRFSLARGGLTGGSVNVDQNRRMADDYNRGLLNVESRAQGAGAQLEAADQDARARLIQLATSGLDATTAATQAAAGLRSNFESAKSQAYGEQLGDQFATIGGFVKQRREEAARRQANRDANFNLYGGGA
;
A
#
# COMPACT_ATOMS: atom_id res chain seq x y z
N MET A 1 60.06 -74.83 -15.86
CA MET A 1 58.97 -75.84 -15.89
C MET A 1 58.05 -75.56 -14.71
N ALA A 2 56.86 -75.04 -15.00
CA ALA A 2 55.53 -75.53 -14.57
C ALA A 2 55.25 -75.40 -13.05
N GLY A 3 54.22 -74.72 -12.55
CA GLY A 3 52.91 -74.37 -13.12
C GLY A 3 51.80 -75.13 -12.37
N GLY A 4 50.74 -74.42 -11.94
CA GLY A 4 49.41 -74.99 -11.74
C GLY A 4 48.93 -75.22 -10.30
N GLY A 5 47.79 -74.60 -9.95
CA GLY A 5 47.02 -74.87 -8.73
C GLY A 5 45.92 -75.92 -8.91
N ASN A 6 45.12 -76.17 -7.85
CA ASN A 6 43.71 -76.59 -7.89
C ASN A 6 43.12 -76.63 -6.47
N ILE A 7 42.08 -75.85 -6.16
CA ILE A 7 40.65 -76.20 -6.14
C ILE A 7 40.25 -77.27 -5.10
N GLY A 8 39.67 -76.79 -3.99
CA GLY A 8 38.26 -77.10 -3.70
C GLY A 8 37.92 -78.11 -2.59
N LYS A 9 36.90 -77.69 -1.84
CA LYS A 9 35.86 -78.45 -1.13
C LYS A 9 36.09 -78.78 0.35
N GLY A 10 35.21 -78.22 1.17
CA GLY A 10 34.81 -78.79 2.44
C GLY A 10 34.56 -77.76 3.54
N ASN A 11 33.34 -77.21 3.61
CA ASN A 11 32.79 -76.92 4.93
C ASN A 11 31.33 -77.38 4.99
N TRP A 12 31.22 -78.64 5.41
CA TRP A 12 30.21 -79.29 6.23
C TRP A 12 28.91 -78.54 6.48
N ALA A 13 27.84 -79.25 6.14
CA ALA A 13 26.47 -78.96 6.49
C ALA A 13 26.30 -78.73 8.00
N ASP A 14 25.65 -77.62 8.37
CA ASP A 14 24.89 -77.51 9.62
C ASP A 14 23.47 -78.06 9.38
N PRO A 15 23.00 -79.07 10.13
CA PRO A 15 21.79 -79.82 9.81
C PRO A 15 20.51 -79.33 10.53
N THR A 16 20.45 -78.08 10.99
CA THR A 16 19.23 -77.54 11.62
C THR A 16 18.88 -76.19 11.02
N GLY A 17 17.91 -76.19 10.11
CA GLY A 17 17.42 -74.99 9.45
C GLY A 17 16.85 -73.97 10.42
N THR A 18 17.38 -72.75 10.36
CA THR A 18 16.67 -71.45 10.47
C THR A 18 17.70 -70.31 10.50
N ILE A 19 18.20 -69.89 9.33
CA ILE A 19 18.85 -68.58 9.22
C ILE A 19 17.72 -67.54 9.19
N GLN A 20 17.31 -67.06 10.36
CA GLN A 20 16.50 -65.84 10.49
C GLN A 20 17.37 -64.62 10.13
N LYS A 21 17.45 -64.32 8.83
CA LYS A 21 17.88 -63.02 8.31
C LYS A 21 16.64 -62.19 8.04
N SER A 22 16.33 -61.24 8.92
CA SER A 22 15.78 -59.90 8.63
C SER A 22 14.98 -59.36 9.82
N GLY A 23 15.61 -58.52 10.64
CA GLY A 23 14.93 -57.68 11.62
C GLY A 23 14.81 -56.24 11.11
N ALA A 24 14.11 -56.03 10.00
CA ALA A 24 13.60 -54.71 9.63
C ALA A 24 12.16 -54.63 10.14
N GLY A 25 11.94 -53.90 11.24
CA GLY A 25 10.63 -53.72 11.85
C GLY A 25 9.65 -53.12 10.85
N LYS A 26 8.73 -53.95 10.34
CA LYS A 26 7.57 -53.52 9.56
C LYS A 26 6.51 -53.00 10.53
N TRP A 27 6.40 -51.69 10.65
CA TRP A 27 5.17 -51.08 11.15
C TRP A 27 4.12 -51.19 10.01
N LEU A 28 3.11 -52.04 10.22
CA LEU A 28 1.97 -52.20 9.31
C LEU A 28 0.99 -51.04 9.54
N ASP A 29 0.67 -50.29 8.48
CA ASP A 29 -0.51 -49.42 8.43
C ASP A 29 -1.74 -50.21 7.91
N PRO A 30 -2.96 -49.98 8.44
CA PRO A 30 -4.15 -50.80 8.20
C PRO A 30 -4.80 -50.64 6.81
N LEU A 31 -4.16 -49.97 5.85
CA LEU A 31 -4.72 -49.66 4.52
C LEU A 31 -3.92 -50.21 3.33
N GLY A 32 -2.91 -51.05 3.56
CA GLY A 32 -2.34 -51.91 2.51
C GLY A 32 -1.60 -51.22 1.34
N LEU A 33 -1.38 -49.90 1.36
CA LEU A 33 -0.52 -49.22 0.39
C LEU A 33 0.92 -49.16 0.95
N THR A 34 1.72 -50.17 0.63
CA THR A 34 3.17 -50.11 0.84
C THR A 34 3.74 -49.00 -0.06
N LYS A 35 3.98 -47.81 0.49
CA LYS A 35 4.95 -46.87 -0.11
C LYS A 35 6.34 -47.45 0.15
N THR A 36 6.72 -48.40 -0.69
CA THR A 36 8.05 -49.00 -0.68
C THR A 36 9.05 -47.89 -0.96
N GLN A 37 9.89 -47.54 0.02
CA GLN A 37 11.07 -46.73 -0.22
C GLN A 37 11.85 -47.38 -1.37
N LYS A 38 12.12 -46.62 -2.42
CA LYS A 38 12.88 -47.09 -3.58
C LYS A 38 14.26 -47.51 -3.07
N GLN A 39 14.60 -48.78 -3.26
CA GLN A 39 15.84 -49.36 -2.74
C GLN A 39 17.03 -48.59 -3.34
N GLY A 40 17.69 -47.75 -2.53
CA GLY A 40 18.82 -46.91 -2.93
C GLY A 40 18.63 -45.38 -2.85
N GLU A 41 17.45 -44.86 -2.48
CA GLU A 41 17.29 -43.41 -2.21
C GLU A 41 17.99 -43.05 -0.90
N SER A 42 19.08 -42.29 -0.97
CA SER A 42 19.76 -41.82 0.24
C SER A 42 18.88 -40.80 0.97
N ALA A 43 19.07 -40.64 2.28
CA ALA A 43 18.40 -39.58 3.04
C ALA A 43 18.66 -38.18 2.43
N ALA A 44 19.80 -38.01 1.74
CA ALA A 44 20.13 -36.80 1.01
C ALA A 44 19.28 -36.63 -0.27
N ASP A 45 18.95 -37.70 -0.99
CA ASP A 45 18.09 -37.63 -2.19
C ASP A 45 16.64 -37.32 -1.82
N VAL A 46 16.14 -37.91 -0.72
CA VAL A 46 14.81 -37.61 -0.18
C VAL A 46 14.74 -36.15 0.29
N ALA A 47 15.78 -35.66 0.97
CA ALA A 47 15.87 -34.27 1.41
C ALA A 47 15.94 -33.30 0.21
N ALA A 48 16.71 -33.62 -0.83
CA ALA A 48 16.80 -32.81 -2.04
C ALA A 48 15.45 -32.73 -2.78
N ARG A 49 14.70 -33.84 -2.87
CA ARG A 49 13.35 -33.84 -3.46
C ARG A 49 12.38 -32.97 -2.67
N LEU A 50 12.36 -33.10 -1.34
CA LEU A 50 11.50 -32.29 -0.47
C LEU A 50 11.83 -30.79 -0.58
N GLU A 51 13.11 -30.45 -0.68
CA GLU A 51 13.54 -29.07 -0.87
C GLU A 51 13.17 -28.53 -2.26
N MET A 52 13.28 -29.33 -3.32
CA MET A 52 12.81 -28.96 -4.66
C MET A 52 11.29 -28.74 -4.69
N GLU A 53 10.50 -29.61 -4.05
CA GLU A 53 9.05 -29.45 -3.93
C GLU A 53 8.69 -28.17 -3.16
N ARG A 54 9.39 -27.88 -2.06
CA ARG A 54 9.23 -26.65 -1.29
C ARG A 54 9.50 -25.42 -2.15
N GLN A 55 10.60 -25.41 -2.90
CA GLN A 55 10.96 -24.30 -3.80
C GLN A 55 9.94 -24.12 -4.93
N ALA A 56 9.45 -25.21 -5.52
CA ALA A 56 8.41 -25.16 -6.55
C ALA A 56 7.10 -24.56 -6.01
N ASN A 57 6.69 -24.95 -4.80
CA ASN A 57 5.50 -24.40 -4.14
C ASN A 57 5.66 -22.91 -3.84
N ILE A 58 6.82 -22.48 -3.31
CA ILE A 58 7.10 -21.06 -3.06
C ILE A 58 7.01 -20.26 -4.36
N LYS A 59 7.61 -20.77 -5.44
CA LYS A 59 7.56 -20.12 -6.76
C LYS A 59 6.12 -20.00 -7.28
N ALA A 60 5.33 -21.07 -7.20
CA ALA A 60 3.93 -21.06 -7.61
C ALA A 60 3.10 -20.05 -6.80
N THR A 61 3.32 -19.97 -5.47
CA THR A 61 2.68 -18.96 -4.62
C THR A 61 3.08 -17.55 -5.02
N GLN A 62 4.37 -17.29 -5.24
CA GLN A 62 4.86 -15.99 -5.69
C GLN A 62 4.26 -15.57 -7.03
N GLU A 63 4.18 -16.48 -8.01
CA GLU A 63 3.55 -16.21 -9.31
C GLU A 63 2.07 -15.87 -9.16
N ARG A 64 1.35 -16.59 -8.30
CA ARG A 64 -0.08 -16.34 -8.03
C ARG A 64 -0.30 -14.98 -7.39
N VAL A 65 0.51 -14.63 -6.39
CA VAL A 65 0.50 -13.31 -5.74
C VAL A 65 0.81 -12.22 -6.76
N ASN A 66 1.90 -12.36 -7.51
CA ASN A 66 2.29 -11.38 -8.54
C ASN A 66 1.20 -11.18 -9.59
N LYS A 67 0.50 -12.23 -10.00
CA LYS A 67 -0.62 -12.12 -10.94
C LYS A 67 -1.76 -11.25 -10.41
N VAL A 68 -2.05 -11.29 -9.11
CA VAL A 68 -3.09 -10.45 -8.49
C VAL A 68 -2.66 -8.99 -8.45
N PHE A 69 -1.40 -8.70 -8.12
CA PHE A 69 -0.87 -7.33 -8.05
C PHE A 69 -0.59 -6.71 -9.43
N ASN A 70 -0.23 -7.53 -10.42
CA ASN A 70 0.05 -7.09 -11.79
C ASN A 70 -1.20 -7.14 -12.70
N ASP A 71 -2.40 -7.26 -12.12
CA ASP A 71 -3.63 -7.26 -12.91
C ASP A 71 -3.79 -5.88 -13.58
N PRO A 72 -3.95 -5.78 -14.91
CA PRO A 72 -4.11 -4.51 -15.61
C PRO A 72 -5.37 -3.74 -15.17
N THR A 73 -6.34 -4.40 -14.54
CA THR A 73 -7.47 -3.72 -13.91
C THR A 73 -7.03 -2.89 -12.71
N ARG A 74 -5.98 -3.29 -11.98
CA ARG A 74 -5.46 -2.55 -10.82
C ARG A 74 -4.85 -1.21 -11.22
N GLU A 75 -4.09 -1.17 -12.32
CA GLU A 75 -3.52 0.08 -12.85
C GLU A 75 -4.64 1.08 -13.24
N ARG A 76 -5.74 0.56 -13.82
CA ARG A 76 -6.92 1.37 -14.13
C ARG A 76 -7.59 1.89 -12.86
N ASP A 77 -7.79 1.04 -11.86
CA ASP A 77 -8.40 1.44 -10.57
C ASP A 77 -7.60 2.56 -9.89
N ILE A 78 -6.27 2.47 -9.92
CA ILE A 78 -5.38 3.51 -9.37
C ILE A 78 -5.48 4.80 -10.19
N SER A 79 -5.46 4.72 -11.52
CA SER A 79 -5.64 5.88 -12.40
C SER A 79 -6.99 6.57 -12.22
N ASP A 80 -8.06 5.79 -12.07
CA ASP A 80 -9.42 6.28 -11.82
C ASP A 80 -9.51 6.95 -10.45
N PHE A 81 -8.87 6.36 -9.43
CA PHE A 81 -8.75 6.97 -8.11
C PHE A 81 -8.01 8.32 -8.15
N VAL A 82 -6.83 8.38 -8.79
CA VAL A 82 -6.07 9.63 -8.97
C VAL A 82 -6.91 10.68 -9.69
N SER A 83 -7.63 10.29 -10.74
CA SER A 83 -8.51 11.19 -11.51
C SER A 83 -9.69 11.69 -10.69
N ALA A 84 -10.28 10.84 -9.83
CA ALA A 84 -11.35 11.22 -8.92
C ALA A 84 -10.87 12.19 -7.83
N VAL A 85 -9.67 11.95 -7.26
CA VAL A 85 -9.04 12.86 -6.29
C VAL A 85 -8.74 14.21 -6.94
N ARG A 86 -8.18 14.22 -8.15
CA ARG A 86 -7.94 15.43 -8.94
C ARG A 86 -9.22 16.21 -9.15
N THR A 87 -10.27 15.54 -9.65
CA THR A 87 -11.55 16.19 -9.97
C THR A 87 -12.17 16.84 -8.73
N ARG A 88 -12.23 16.09 -7.61
CA ARG A 88 -12.70 16.58 -6.32
C ARG A 88 -11.93 17.82 -5.86
N ALA A 89 -10.61 17.76 -5.91
CA ALA A 89 -9.75 18.86 -5.45
C ALA A 89 -9.83 20.09 -6.38
N LEU A 90 -10.04 19.89 -7.68
CA LEU A 90 -10.34 20.96 -8.63
C LEU A 90 -11.68 21.63 -8.34
N GLU A 91 -12.73 20.87 -8.03
CA GLU A 91 -14.04 21.42 -7.65
C GLU A 91 -13.95 22.28 -6.39
N ASP A 92 -13.19 21.83 -5.37
CA ASP A 92 -12.94 22.61 -4.16
C ASP A 92 -12.17 23.90 -4.47
N LEU A 93 -11.10 23.81 -5.27
CA LEU A 93 -10.30 24.97 -5.66
C LEU A 93 -11.15 26.00 -6.41
N ASN A 94 -12.00 25.56 -7.33
CA ASN A 94 -12.90 26.42 -8.10
C ASN A 94 -13.92 27.12 -7.19
N ARG A 95 -14.48 26.40 -6.20
CA ARG A 95 -15.37 26.99 -5.19
C ARG A 95 -14.64 28.04 -4.35
N GLN A 96 -13.47 27.69 -3.81
CA GLN A 96 -12.66 28.61 -3.01
C GLN A 96 -12.25 29.87 -3.79
N ASN A 97 -11.86 29.71 -5.06
CA ASN A 97 -11.53 30.84 -5.92
C ASN A 97 -12.73 31.76 -6.17
N THR A 98 -13.93 31.18 -6.36
CA THR A 98 -15.17 31.95 -6.55
C THR A 98 -15.53 32.74 -5.29
N ASP A 99 -15.42 32.12 -4.12
CA ASP A 99 -15.69 32.77 -2.83
C ASP A 99 -14.66 33.86 -2.53
N ALA A 100 -13.37 33.58 -2.75
CA ALA A 100 -12.28 34.55 -2.60
C ALA A 100 -12.45 35.74 -3.57
N SER A 101 -12.82 35.49 -4.82
CA SER A 101 -13.10 36.52 -5.82
C SER A 101 -14.25 37.43 -5.37
N ARG A 102 -15.33 36.85 -4.82
CA ARG A 102 -16.48 37.60 -4.33
C ARG A 102 -16.10 38.45 -3.11
N GLU A 103 -15.39 37.87 -2.15
CA GLU A 103 -14.92 38.59 -0.96
C GLU A 103 -13.96 39.73 -1.33
N LEU A 104 -13.03 39.49 -2.26
CA LEU A 104 -12.13 40.52 -2.78
C LEU A 104 -12.92 41.69 -3.39
N ARG A 105 -13.92 41.40 -4.22
CA ARG A 105 -14.79 42.44 -4.82
C ARG A 105 -15.50 43.27 -3.75
N PHE A 106 -16.09 42.64 -2.74
CA PHE A 106 -16.75 43.36 -1.65
C PHE A 106 -15.78 44.18 -0.82
N SER A 107 -14.60 43.64 -0.51
CA SER A 107 -13.54 44.37 0.22
C SER A 107 -13.05 45.59 -0.56
N LEU A 108 -12.84 45.47 -1.88
CA LEU A 108 -12.42 46.58 -2.74
C LEU A 108 -13.51 47.64 -2.87
N ALA A 109 -14.77 47.22 -2.99
CA ALA A 109 -15.93 48.12 -3.03
C ALA A 109 -16.07 48.91 -1.72
N ARG A 110 -16.01 48.23 -0.57
CA ARG A 110 -16.08 48.86 0.76
C ARG A 110 -14.93 49.85 1.01
N GLY A 111 -13.76 49.60 0.41
CA GLY A 111 -12.61 50.50 0.47
C GLY A 111 -12.58 51.61 -0.57
N GLY A 112 -13.54 51.66 -1.52
CA GLY A 112 -13.50 52.61 -2.65
C GLY A 112 -12.33 52.38 -3.63
N LEU A 113 -11.70 51.21 -3.58
CA LEU A 113 -10.52 50.85 -4.39
C LEU A 113 -10.89 50.11 -5.69
N THR A 114 -12.20 49.98 -5.95
CA THR A 114 -12.75 49.39 -7.17
C THR A 114 -12.32 50.19 -8.41
N GLY A 115 -11.81 49.50 -9.45
CA GLY A 115 -11.33 50.15 -10.68
C GLY A 115 -9.96 50.81 -10.61
N GLY A 116 -9.33 50.87 -9.43
CA GLY A 116 -7.97 51.40 -9.25
C GLY A 116 -6.86 50.37 -9.49
N SER A 117 -5.61 50.81 -9.40
CA SER A 117 -4.41 49.95 -9.52
C SER A 117 -4.42 48.79 -8.52
N VAL A 118 -4.90 49.02 -7.30
CA VAL A 118 -5.05 47.99 -6.26
C VAL A 118 -5.97 46.86 -6.71
N ASN A 119 -7.06 47.16 -7.43
CA ASN A 119 -7.96 46.14 -7.95
C ASN A 119 -7.25 45.24 -8.99
N VAL A 120 -6.51 45.87 -9.93
CA VAL A 120 -5.74 45.16 -10.96
C VAL A 120 -4.68 44.24 -10.34
N ASP A 121 -3.92 44.75 -9.37
CA ASP A 121 -2.86 43.98 -8.72
C ASP A 121 -3.40 42.82 -7.89
N GLN A 122 -4.52 43.01 -7.19
CA GLN A 122 -5.14 41.93 -6.41
C GLN A 122 -5.75 40.84 -7.31
N ASN A 123 -6.35 41.21 -8.45
CA ASN A 123 -6.81 40.21 -9.42
C ASN A 123 -5.66 39.41 -10.03
N ARG A 124 -4.50 40.06 -10.28
CA ARG A 124 -3.30 39.35 -10.75
C ARG A 124 -2.82 38.33 -9.72
N ARG A 125 -2.70 38.74 -8.45
CA ARG A 125 -2.32 37.84 -7.36
C ARG A 125 -3.28 36.66 -7.21
N MET A 126 -4.59 36.91 -7.31
CA MET A 126 -5.60 35.86 -7.24
C MET A 126 -5.46 34.84 -8.39
N ALA A 127 -5.13 35.30 -9.59
CA ALA A 127 -4.84 34.40 -10.71
C ALA A 127 -3.56 33.57 -10.46
N ASP A 128 -2.51 34.18 -9.92
CA ASP A 128 -1.28 33.47 -9.55
C ASP A 128 -1.54 32.41 -8.46
N ASP A 129 -2.34 32.75 -7.45
CA ASP A 129 -2.73 31.84 -6.37
C ASP A 129 -3.61 30.68 -6.88
N TYR A 130 -4.52 30.95 -7.83
CA TYR A 130 -5.28 29.89 -8.50
C TYR A 130 -4.36 28.93 -9.28
N ASN A 131 -3.39 29.46 -10.04
CA ASN A 131 -2.42 28.65 -10.78
C ASN A 131 -1.56 27.78 -9.84
N ARG A 132 -1.14 28.34 -8.70
CA ARG A 132 -0.46 27.57 -7.65
C ARG A 132 -1.37 26.49 -7.04
N GLY A 133 -2.65 26.80 -6.87
CA GLY A 133 -3.68 25.86 -6.44
C GLY A 133 -3.79 24.67 -7.39
N LEU A 134 -3.79 24.90 -8.71
CA LEU A 134 -3.82 23.83 -9.72
C LEU A 134 -2.62 22.88 -9.59
N LEU A 135 -1.42 23.41 -9.39
CA LEU A 135 -0.23 22.59 -9.15
C LEU A 135 -0.34 21.76 -7.87
N ASN A 136 -0.92 22.35 -6.82
CA ASN A 136 -1.15 21.65 -5.56
C ASN A 136 -2.16 20.51 -5.73
N VAL A 137 -3.23 20.73 -6.50
CA VAL A 137 -4.23 19.70 -6.83
C VAL A 137 -3.56 18.52 -7.55
N GLU A 138 -2.73 18.79 -8.55
CA GLU A 138 -2.03 17.72 -9.27
C GLU A 138 -1.07 16.96 -8.35
N SER A 139 -0.27 17.68 -7.55
CA SER A 139 0.64 17.07 -6.59
C SER A 139 -0.08 16.18 -5.57
N ARG A 140 -1.27 16.59 -5.10
CA ARG A 140 -2.09 15.78 -4.18
C ARG A 140 -2.61 14.53 -4.87
N ALA A 141 -3.14 14.65 -6.08
CA ALA A 141 -3.67 13.51 -6.82
C ALA A 141 -2.58 12.47 -7.10
N GLN A 142 -1.41 12.91 -7.57
CA GLN A 142 -0.26 12.03 -7.78
C GLN A 142 0.25 11.42 -6.47
N GLY A 143 0.31 12.21 -5.39
CA GLY A 143 0.69 11.73 -4.07
C GLY A 143 -0.22 10.64 -3.55
N ALA A 144 -1.55 10.79 -3.71
CA ALA A 144 -2.52 9.78 -3.31
C ALA A 144 -2.37 8.47 -4.10
N GLY A 145 -2.12 8.56 -5.42
CA GLY A 145 -1.82 7.39 -6.24
C GLY A 145 -0.53 6.68 -5.81
N ALA A 146 0.55 7.43 -5.61
CA ALA A 146 1.83 6.89 -5.18
C ALA A 146 1.75 6.23 -3.79
N GLN A 147 0.97 6.78 -2.87
CA GLN A 147 0.72 6.18 -1.55
C GLN A 147 -0.04 4.85 -1.66
N LEU A 148 -1.07 4.78 -2.50
CA LEU A 148 -1.82 3.55 -2.76
C LEU A 148 -0.91 2.47 -3.39
N GLU A 149 -0.11 2.85 -4.38
CA GLU A 149 0.88 1.95 -4.99
C GLU A 149 1.91 1.45 -3.97
N ALA A 150 2.45 2.33 -3.13
CA ALA A 150 3.38 1.96 -2.07
C ALA A 150 2.75 0.96 -1.09
N ALA A 151 1.51 1.20 -0.66
CA ALA A 151 0.77 0.28 0.21
C ALA A 151 0.55 -1.10 -0.44
N ASP A 152 0.32 -1.13 -1.76
CA ASP A 152 0.19 -2.38 -2.52
C ASP A 152 1.53 -3.13 -2.61
N GLN A 153 2.64 -2.44 -2.85
CA GLN A 153 3.96 -3.07 -2.85
C GLN A 153 4.35 -3.61 -1.47
N ASP A 154 3.99 -2.91 -0.40
CA ASP A 154 4.19 -3.39 0.97
C ASP A 154 3.37 -4.66 1.24
N ALA A 155 2.10 -4.68 0.83
CA ALA A 155 1.25 -5.87 0.95
C ALA A 155 1.81 -7.05 0.16
N ARG A 156 2.30 -6.79 -1.05
CA ARG A 156 2.96 -7.80 -1.90
C ARG A 156 4.21 -8.37 -1.22
N ALA A 157 5.09 -7.51 -0.70
CA ALA A 157 6.31 -7.95 -0.02
C ALA A 157 6.02 -8.85 1.19
N ARG A 158 5.03 -8.47 2.01
CA ARG A 158 4.59 -9.28 3.16
C ARG A 158 4.09 -10.67 2.73
N LEU A 159 3.31 -10.75 1.65
CA LEU A 159 2.78 -12.02 1.15
C LEU A 159 3.87 -12.92 0.56
N ILE A 160 4.88 -12.35 -0.10
CA ILE A 160 6.04 -13.09 -0.60
C ILE A 160 6.88 -13.66 0.57
N GLN A 161 7.04 -12.89 1.65
CA GLN A 161 7.69 -13.39 2.86
C GLN A 161 6.89 -14.54 3.49
N LEU A 162 5.57 -14.40 3.58
CA LEU A 162 4.69 -15.47 4.08
C LEU A 162 4.71 -16.73 3.19
N ALA A 163 4.75 -16.55 1.87
CA ALA A 163 4.92 -17.65 0.91
C ALA A 163 6.19 -18.46 1.21
N THR A 164 7.29 -17.78 1.54
CA THR A 164 8.56 -18.41 1.91
C THR A 164 8.45 -19.23 3.21
N SER A 165 7.57 -18.82 4.13
CA SER A 165 7.28 -19.53 5.38
C SER A 165 6.28 -20.67 5.26
N GLY A 166 5.72 -20.92 4.06
CA GLY A 166 4.81 -22.03 3.80
C GLY A 166 3.34 -21.66 3.56
N LEU A 167 3.05 -20.39 3.25
CA LEU A 167 1.70 -19.99 2.80
C LEU A 167 1.38 -20.60 1.42
N ASP A 168 0.23 -21.25 1.30
CA ASP A 168 -0.26 -21.81 0.03
C ASP A 168 -0.70 -20.72 -0.96
N ALA A 169 -0.56 -21.01 -2.26
CA ALA A 169 -0.89 -20.10 -3.36
C ALA A 169 -2.34 -19.62 -3.34
N THR A 170 -3.29 -20.46 -2.95
CA THR A 170 -4.72 -20.12 -2.91
C THR A 170 -5.03 -19.14 -1.78
N THR A 171 -4.48 -19.42 -0.59
CA THR A 171 -4.61 -18.56 0.58
C THR A 171 -3.91 -17.22 0.35
N ALA A 172 -2.71 -17.24 -0.24
CA ALA A 172 -1.95 -16.04 -0.58
C ALA A 172 -2.70 -15.14 -1.57
N ALA A 173 -3.33 -15.71 -2.61
CA ALA A 173 -4.13 -14.95 -3.56
C ALA A 173 -5.38 -14.32 -2.91
N THR A 174 -6.03 -15.03 -2.00
CA THR A 174 -7.19 -14.51 -1.26
C THR A 174 -6.80 -13.36 -0.34
N GLN A 175 -5.68 -13.50 0.38
CA GLN A 175 -5.12 -12.46 1.22
C GLN A 175 -4.63 -11.25 0.40
N ALA A 176 -4.04 -11.48 -0.78
CA ALA A 176 -3.66 -10.41 -1.71
C ALA A 176 -4.88 -9.59 -2.12
N ALA A 177 -5.95 -10.24 -2.58
CA ALA A 177 -7.18 -9.55 -3.00
C ALA A 177 -7.83 -8.78 -1.83
N ALA A 178 -7.82 -9.33 -0.61
CA ALA A 178 -8.31 -8.64 0.58
C ALA A 178 -7.43 -7.42 0.94
N GLY A 179 -6.11 -7.57 0.89
CA GLY A 179 -5.15 -6.48 1.13
C GLY A 179 -5.32 -5.34 0.12
N LEU A 180 -5.42 -5.65 -1.17
CA LEU A 180 -5.64 -4.66 -2.23
C LEU A 180 -6.92 -3.85 -2.03
N ARG A 181 -8.02 -4.49 -1.60
CA ARG A 181 -9.29 -3.81 -1.27
C ARG A 181 -9.14 -2.94 -0.02
N SER A 182 -8.50 -3.46 1.02
CA SER A 182 -8.25 -2.71 2.26
C SER A 182 -7.39 -1.48 2.01
N ASN A 183 -6.33 -1.60 1.20
CA ASN A 183 -5.45 -0.50 0.82
C ASN A 183 -6.22 0.56 0.04
N PHE A 184 -7.08 0.14 -0.89
CA PHE A 184 -7.92 1.05 -1.66
C PHE A 184 -8.92 1.82 -0.78
N GLU A 185 -9.64 1.13 0.12
CA GLU A 185 -10.54 1.79 1.07
C GLU A 185 -9.79 2.71 2.04
N SER A 186 -8.58 2.34 2.45
CA SER A 186 -7.74 3.20 3.30
C SER A 186 -7.28 4.45 2.56
N ALA A 187 -6.81 4.32 1.32
CA ALA A 187 -6.39 5.44 0.48
C ALA A 187 -7.57 6.37 0.17
N LYS A 188 -8.75 5.79 -0.11
CA LYS A 188 -10.00 6.53 -0.26
C LYS A 188 -10.35 7.29 1.02
N SER A 189 -10.29 6.64 2.17
CA SER A 189 -10.54 7.27 3.46
C SER A 189 -9.56 8.39 3.77
N GLN A 190 -8.27 8.24 3.44
CA GLN A 190 -7.27 9.30 3.64
C GLN A 190 -7.52 10.48 2.69
N ALA A 191 -7.67 10.20 1.39
CA ALA A 191 -7.87 11.24 0.38
C ALA A 191 -9.17 12.05 0.57
N TYR A 192 -10.24 11.41 1.07
CA TYR A 192 -11.52 12.08 1.33
C TYR A 192 -11.75 12.46 2.80
N GLY A 193 -11.05 11.84 3.75
CA GLY A 193 -11.21 12.03 5.19
C GLY A 193 -10.29 13.09 5.78
N GLU A 194 -9.05 13.26 5.27
CA GLU A 194 -8.21 14.43 5.60
C GLU A 194 -8.85 15.74 5.12
N GLN A 195 -9.80 15.65 4.16
CA GLN A 195 -10.49 16.78 3.56
C GLN A 195 -11.48 17.50 4.49
N LEU A 196 -11.92 16.90 5.62
CA LEU A 196 -12.73 17.60 6.63
C LEU A 196 -11.88 18.27 7.73
N GLY A 197 -10.63 17.85 7.93
CA GLY A 197 -9.76 18.39 8.98
C GLY A 197 -8.96 19.60 8.51
N ASP A 198 -8.18 19.44 7.45
CA ASP A 198 -7.13 20.40 7.08
C ASP A 198 -7.63 21.56 6.21
N GLN A 199 -8.65 21.34 5.37
CA GLN A 199 -9.30 22.45 4.65
C GLN A 199 -10.08 23.36 5.61
N PHE A 200 -10.74 22.82 6.63
CA PHE A 200 -11.44 23.62 7.64
C PHE A 200 -10.48 24.26 8.67
N ALA A 201 -9.32 23.66 8.94
CA ALA A 201 -8.27 24.29 9.72
C ALA A 201 -7.61 25.47 8.98
N THR A 202 -7.39 25.36 7.67
CA THR A 202 -6.79 26.43 6.84
C THR A 202 -7.77 27.57 6.56
N ILE A 203 -9.04 27.25 6.23
CA ILE A 203 -10.12 28.24 6.10
C ILE A 203 -10.44 28.85 7.46
N GLY A 204 -10.49 28.03 8.52
CA GLY A 204 -10.66 28.49 9.91
C GLY A 204 -9.55 29.43 10.35
N GLY A 205 -8.29 29.16 9.99
CA GLY A 205 -7.14 30.02 10.25
C GLY A 205 -7.23 31.37 9.53
N PHE A 206 -7.56 31.38 8.23
CA PHE A 206 -7.72 32.61 7.45
C PHE A 206 -8.91 33.47 7.93
N VAL A 207 -10.07 32.85 8.19
CA VAL A 207 -11.26 33.55 8.71
C VAL A 207 -11.01 34.08 10.13
N LYS A 208 -10.30 33.32 10.97
CA LYS A 208 -9.93 33.75 12.33
C LYS A 208 -8.93 34.90 12.30
N GLN A 209 -7.92 34.85 11.42
CA GLN A 209 -6.96 35.94 11.21
C GLN A 209 -7.62 37.23 10.71
N ARG A 210 -8.57 37.13 9.76
CA ARG A 210 -9.32 38.30 9.24
C ARG A 210 -10.31 38.87 10.25
N ARG A 211 -10.95 38.02 11.07
CA ARG A 211 -11.79 38.46 12.20
C ARG A 211 -10.96 39.13 13.29
N GLU A 212 -9.79 38.61 13.62
CA GLU A 212 -8.88 39.23 14.59
C GLU A 212 -8.32 40.57 14.08
N GLU A 213 -7.99 40.69 12.80
CA GLU A 213 -7.58 41.98 12.20
C GLU A 213 -8.72 43.01 12.13
N ALA A 214 -9.95 42.56 11.88
CA ALA A 214 -11.12 43.44 11.91
C ALA A 214 -11.46 43.86 13.34
N ALA A 215 -11.41 42.93 14.29
CA ALA A 215 -11.61 43.18 15.72
C ALA A 215 -10.51 44.10 16.28
N ARG A 216 -9.25 43.95 15.88
CA ARG A 216 -8.16 44.86 16.26
C ARG A 216 -8.36 46.26 15.68
N ARG A 217 -8.84 46.38 14.43
CA ARG A 217 -9.18 47.68 13.83
C ARG A 217 -10.43 48.32 14.44
N GLN A 218 -11.32 47.54 15.01
CA GLN A 218 -12.50 48.03 15.71
C GLN A 218 -12.13 48.44 17.14
N ALA A 219 -11.40 47.59 17.87
CA ALA A 219 -10.84 47.91 19.18
C ALA A 219 -9.91 49.14 19.17
N ASN A 220 -9.07 49.30 18.14
CA ASN A 220 -8.23 50.51 18.00
C ASN A 220 -9.07 51.76 17.66
N ARG A 221 -10.21 51.62 16.98
CA ARG A 221 -11.12 52.74 16.72
C ARG A 221 -11.91 53.11 17.96
N ASP A 222 -12.39 52.12 18.71
CA ASP A 222 -13.13 52.31 19.96
C ASP A 222 -12.20 52.87 21.06
N ALA A 223 -10.95 52.43 21.12
CA ALA A 223 -9.91 52.99 21.99
C ALA A 223 -9.55 54.44 21.61
N ASN A 224 -9.41 54.75 20.31
CA ASN A 224 -9.19 56.13 19.85
C ASN A 224 -10.42 57.04 20.09
N PHE A 225 -11.63 56.50 20.01
CA PHE A 225 -12.86 57.24 20.33
C PHE A 225 -12.94 57.57 21.82
N ASN A 226 -12.55 56.64 22.70
CA ASN A 226 -12.47 56.91 24.15
C ASN A 226 -11.33 57.87 24.53
N LEU A 227 -10.24 57.93 23.75
CA LEU A 227 -9.13 58.86 24.02
C LEU A 227 -9.43 60.31 23.59
N TYR A 228 -10.32 60.52 22.61
CA TYR A 228 -10.70 61.84 22.10
C TYR A 228 -12.14 62.29 22.44
N GLY A 229 -12.97 61.40 22.98
CA GLY A 229 -14.39 61.65 23.28
C GLY A 229 -14.75 61.73 24.76
N GLY A 230 -13.77 61.68 25.67
CA GLY A 230 -13.97 61.86 27.11
C GLY A 230 -13.71 63.31 27.54
N GLY A 231 -14.55 64.24 27.10
CA GLY A 231 -14.44 65.66 27.42
C GLY A 231 -15.77 66.39 27.23
N ALA A 232 -16.73 66.07 28.10
CA ALA A 232 -17.85 66.93 28.46
C ALA A 232 -18.26 66.64 29.91
#